data_AF-A0A523ALA1-F1
#
_entry.id   AF-A0A523ALA1-F1
#
_cell.length_a   1.000
_cell.length_b   1.000
_cell.length_c   1.000
_cell.angle_alpha   90.00
_cell.angle_beta   90.00
_cell.angle_gamma   90.00
#
_symmetry.space_group_name_H-M   'P 1'
#
loop_
_entity.id
_entity.type
_entity.pdbx_description
1 polymer ?
#
loop_
_entity_poly.entity_id
_entity_poly.type
_entity_poly.pdbx_seq_one_letter_code
_entity_poly.pdbx_strand_id
1 'polypeptide(L)'
;MRTSEEYRQDLFKMKPNVYVRGKKVRRDSPELSGGINVISKTFDLVENPEFKDLLVTHSHLTGKKINRFTHINQSAEDLMKKQEMIRKCCQRTGGCIQRCMGCDAINGLSVATFAADQEFGTDYHSRFTEYLKEFQNRDLVAACAQTDVKGDRSKRPHEQDDPDMYVRVVERRSDGIIVRGAKNCITMASVADEIIVVPTRAMTEEDRDYSVAFAIPADTDGVKI
;
A
#
# COMPACT_ATOMS: atom_id res chain seq x y z
N MET A 1 -9.72 -15.79 -2.16
CA MET A 1 -10.07 -14.36 -2.26
C MET A 1 -11.05 -14.07 -1.16
N ARG A 2 -10.91 -12.91 -0.53
CA ARG A 2 -11.63 -12.51 0.67
C ARG A 2 -12.97 -11.88 0.29
N THR A 3 -13.98 -12.05 1.13
CA THR A 3 -15.26 -11.35 1.02
C THR A 3 -15.16 -9.95 1.64
N SER A 4 -16.10 -9.06 1.30
CA SER A 4 -16.17 -7.74 1.95
C SER A 4 -16.44 -7.81 3.46
N GLU A 5 -17.13 -8.86 3.92
CA GLU A 5 -17.39 -9.12 5.33
C GLU A 5 -16.12 -9.55 6.05
N GLU A 6 -15.37 -10.52 5.49
CA GLU A 6 -14.07 -10.89 6.04
C GLU A 6 -13.11 -9.68 6.08
N TYR A 7 -13.12 -8.84 5.04
CA TYR A 7 -12.40 -7.55 5.01
C TYR A 7 -12.68 -6.67 6.23
N ARG A 8 -13.97 -6.41 6.48
CA ARG A 8 -14.41 -5.61 7.62
C ARG A 8 -14.03 -6.24 8.95
N GLN A 9 -14.20 -7.56 9.07
CA GLN A 9 -13.92 -8.27 10.32
C GLN A 9 -12.46 -8.16 10.74
N ASP A 10 -11.49 -8.34 9.85
CA ASP A 10 -10.08 -8.18 10.29
C ASP A 10 -9.70 -6.72 10.45
N LEU A 11 -10.27 -5.80 9.66
CA LEU A 11 -10.08 -4.37 9.85
C LEU A 11 -10.53 -3.92 11.26
N PHE A 12 -11.64 -4.46 11.76
CA PHE A 12 -12.19 -4.11 13.08
C PHE A 12 -11.45 -4.75 14.25
N LYS A 13 -10.63 -5.78 14.00
CA LYS A 13 -9.75 -6.41 15.01
C LYS A 13 -8.45 -5.62 15.24
N MET A 14 -8.08 -4.73 14.32
CA MET A 14 -6.84 -3.96 14.41
C MET A 14 -6.81 -3.04 15.64
N LYS A 15 -5.62 -2.81 16.19
CA LYS A 15 -5.40 -1.92 17.33
C LYS A 15 -5.88 -0.49 17.01
N PRO A 16 -6.53 0.21 17.94
CA PRO A 16 -6.95 1.59 17.73
C PRO A 16 -5.78 2.56 17.61
N ASN A 17 -5.57 3.10 16.41
CA ASN A 17 -4.53 4.10 16.12
C ASN A 17 -4.97 5.22 15.17
N VAL A 18 -6.26 5.31 14.85
CA VAL A 18 -6.85 6.34 13.99
C VAL A 18 -7.40 7.49 14.84
N TYR A 19 -7.18 8.73 14.45
CA TYR A 19 -7.62 9.94 15.14
C TYR A 19 -8.51 10.79 14.22
N VAL A 20 -9.73 11.05 14.66
CA VAL A 20 -10.66 11.94 13.97
C VAL A 20 -11.03 13.07 14.92
N ARG A 21 -10.80 14.32 14.49
CA ARG A 21 -11.08 15.54 15.28
C ARG A 21 -10.47 15.49 16.69
N GLY A 22 -9.22 15.04 16.78
CA GLY A 22 -8.48 14.92 18.03
C GLY A 22 -8.87 13.75 18.94
N LYS A 23 -9.83 12.91 18.54
CA LYS A 23 -10.24 11.72 19.30
C LYS A 23 -9.79 10.45 18.61
N LYS A 24 -9.25 9.51 19.38
CA LYS A 24 -8.95 8.17 18.89
C LYS A 24 -10.26 7.44 18.60
N VAL A 25 -10.42 6.94 17.37
CA VAL A 25 -11.59 6.17 16.93
C VAL A 25 -11.18 4.75 16.57
N ARG A 26 -12.14 3.83 16.68
CA ARG A 26 -11.99 2.46 16.19
C ARG A 26 -12.26 2.42 14.68
N ARG A 27 -11.81 1.36 14.00
CA ARG A 27 -12.02 1.21 12.57
C ARG A 27 -13.48 0.89 12.19
N ASP A 28 -14.31 0.48 13.14
CA ASP A 28 -15.76 0.31 12.99
C ASP A 28 -16.57 1.62 13.16
N SER A 29 -15.89 2.77 13.34
CA SER A 29 -16.55 4.06 13.54
C SER A 29 -17.32 4.52 12.29
N PRO A 30 -18.53 5.11 12.42
CA PRO A 30 -19.30 5.62 11.29
C PRO A 30 -18.55 6.61 10.40
N GLU A 31 -17.61 7.37 10.94
CA GLU A 31 -16.75 8.32 10.23
C GLU A 31 -15.88 7.66 9.14
N LEU A 32 -15.60 6.36 9.28
CA LEU A 32 -14.78 5.60 8.33
C LEU A 32 -15.62 4.76 7.36
N SER A 33 -16.94 4.68 7.58
CA SER A 33 -17.86 3.83 6.80
C SER A 33 -17.81 4.09 5.30
N GLY A 34 -17.64 5.35 4.88
CA GLY A 34 -17.54 5.72 3.46
C GLY A 34 -16.38 5.01 2.76
N GLY A 35 -15.17 5.08 3.32
CA GLY A 35 -14.00 4.41 2.76
C GLY A 35 -14.11 2.89 2.82
N ILE A 36 -14.63 2.36 3.92
CA ILE A 36 -14.88 0.92 4.07
C ILE A 36 -15.83 0.44 2.97
N ASN A 37 -16.94 1.14 2.73
CA ASN A 37 -17.92 0.76 1.72
C ASN A 37 -17.36 0.80 0.30
N VAL A 38 -16.51 1.79 -0.02
CA VAL A 38 -15.83 1.87 -1.32
C VAL A 38 -14.90 0.67 -1.53
N ILE A 39 -14.06 0.34 -0.55
CA ILE A 39 -13.16 -0.82 -0.66
C ILE A 39 -13.94 -2.13 -0.69
N SER A 40 -15.00 -2.26 0.11
CA SER A 40 -15.90 -3.42 0.09
C SER A 40 -16.42 -3.72 -1.31
N LYS A 41 -16.67 -2.71 -2.16
CA LYS A 41 -17.09 -2.94 -3.56
C LYS A 41 -16.07 -3.68 -4.41
N THR A 42 -14.77 -3.56 -4.11
CA THR A 42 -13.72 -4.32 -4.82
C THR A 42 -13.76 -5.82 -4.53
N PHE A 43 -14.38 -6.22 -3.42
CA PHE A 43 -14.63 -7.62 -3.05
C PHE A 43 -16.02 -8.07 -3.53
N ASP A 44 -17.06 -7.25 -3.33
CA ASP A 44 -18.44 -7.57 -3.73
C ASP A 44 -18.58 -7.85 -5.24
N LEU A 45 -17.82 -7.15 -6.08
CA LEU A 45 -17.92 -7.24 -7.53
C LEU A 45 -17.19 -8.46 -8.12
N VAL A 46 -16.41 -9.21 -7.33
CA VAL A 46 -15.58 -10.33 -7.82
C VAL A 46 -16.41 -11.43 -8.49
N GLU A 47 -17.61 -11.70 -7.98
CA GLU A 47 -18.53 -12.70 -8.55
C GLU A 47 -19.55 -12.10 -9.53
N ASN A 48 -19.53 -10.78 -9.74
CA ASN A 48 -20.41 -10.16 -10.73
C ASN A 48 -19.96 -10.58 -12.15
N PRO A 49 -20.84 -11.14 -13.00
CA PRO A 49 -20.47 -11.61 -14.34
C PRO A 49 -19.82 -10.55 -15.22
N GLU A 50 -20.19 -9.27 -15.08
CA GLU A 50 -19.59 -8.15 -15.86
C GLU A 50 -18.17 -7.79 -15.42
N PHE A 51 -17.78 -8.17 -14.19
CA PHE A 51 -16.53 -7.77 -13.57
C PHE A 51 -15.58 -8.93 -13.32
N LYS A 52 -16.07 -10.18 -13.32
CA LYS A 52 -15.30 -11.37 -12.95
C LYS A 52 -13.97 -11.48 -13.70
N ASP A 53 -14.00 -11.32 -15.02
CA ASP A 53 -12.79 -11.40 -15.86
C ASP A 53 -11.82 -10.22 -15.65
N LEU A 54 -12.32 -9.09 -15.14
CA LEU A 54 -11.53 -7.91 -14.81
C LEU A 54 -10.93 -8.01 -13.41
N LEU A 55 -11.68 -8.50 -12.43
CA LEU A 55 -11.27 -8.55 -11.02
C LEU A 55 -10.54 -9.82 -10.64
N VAL A 56 -10.69 -10.92 -11.38
CA VAL A 56 -10.05 -12.20 -11.08
C VAL A 56 -8.94 -12.49 -12.10
N THR A 57 -7.79 -12.91 -11.59
CA THR A 57 -6.70 -13.42 -12.41
C THR A 57 -5.97 -14.54 -11.66
N HIS A 58 -4.93 -15.11 -12.28
CA HIS A 58 -4.09 -16.12 -11.67
C HIS A 58 -2.75 -15.51 -11.26
N SER A 59 -2.33 -15.78 -10.03
CA SER A 59 -1.02 -15.40 -9.53
C SER A 59 0.08 -16.04 -10.39
N HIS A 60 1.00 -15.23 -10.90
CA HIS A 60 2.20 -15.70 -11.59
C HIS A 60 3.17 -16.47 -10.67
N LEU A 61 3.04 -16.31 -9.35
CA LEU A 61 3.88 -16.99 -8.36
C LEU A 61 3.32 -18.34 -7.93
N THR A 62 1.98 -18.46 -7.84
CA THR A 62 1.34 -19.61 -7.18
C THR A 62 0.30 -20.33 -8.05
N GLY A 63 -0.08 -19.76 -9.20
CA GLY A 63 -1.16 -20.26 -10.06
C GLY A 63 -2.57 -20.15 -9.47
N LYS A 64 -2.71 -19.75 -8.19
CA LYS A 64 -4.00 -19.59 -7.52
C LYS A 64 -4.77 -18.41 -8.08
N LYS A 65 -6.11 -18.48 -8.02
CA LYS A 65 -6.98 -17.33 -8.31
C LYS A 65 -6.80 -16.25 -7.25
N ILE A 66 -6.57 -15.03 -7.71
CA ILE A 66 -6.35 -13.83 -6.88
C ILE A 66 -7.17 -12.66 -7.40
N ASN A 67 -7.38 -11.67 -6.52
CA ASN A 67 -7.94 -10.39 -6.93
C ASN A 67 -6.89 -9.62 -7.74
N ARG A 68 -7.26 -9.05 -8.89
CA ARG A 68 -6.35 -8.30 -9.77
C ARG A 68 -5.73 -7.09 -9.08
N PHE A 69 -6.35 -6.54 -8.03
CA PHE A 69 -5.71 -5.53 -7.18
C PHE A 69 -4.45 -6.02 -6.45
N THR A 70 -4.20 -7.33 -6.38
CA THR A 70 -3.00 -7.94 -5.77
C THR A 70 -2.02 -8.52 -6.79
N HIS A 71 -2.28 -8.32 -8.09
CA HIS A 71 -1.51 -8.91 -9.18
C HIS A 71 -0.32 -8.04 -9.61
N ILE A 72 0.78 -8.69 -9.99
CA ILE A 72 1.87 -8.06 -10.74
C ILE A 72 1.60 -8.27 -12.22
N ASN A 73 1.44 -7.19 -12.97
CA ASN A 73 1.07 -7.24 -14.39
C ASN A 73 2.20 -7.94 -15.17
N GLN A 74 1.86 -9.02 -15.89
CA GLN A 74 2.83 -9.83 -16.63
C GLN A 74 2.86 -9.51 -18.13
N SER A 75 1.97 -8.63 -18.59
CA SER A 75 1.84 -8.27 -20.01
C SER A 75 1.21 -6.88 -20.18
N ALA A 76 1.31 -6.35 -21.41
CA ALA A 76 0.57 -5.14 -21.79
C ALA A 76 -0.95 -5.33 -21.65
N GLU A 77 -1.46 -6.54 -21.90
CA GLU A 77 -2.87 -6.87 -21.71
C GLU A 77 -3.30 -6.75 -20.25
N ASP A 78 -2.47 -7.20 -19.30
CA ASP A 78 -2.75 -7.05 -17.87
C ASP A 78 -2.88 -5.56 -17.48
N LEU A 79 -2.00 -4.71 -18.02
CA LEU A 79 -2.08 -3.26 -17.80
C LEU A 79 -3.38 -2.66 -18.35
N MET A 80 -3.80 -3.08 -19.55
CA MET A 80 -5.07 -2.64 -20.14
C MET A 80 -6.28 -3.14 -19.33
N LYS A 81 -6.27 -4.40 -18.89
CA LYS A 81 -7.32 -4.96 -18.01
C LYS A 81 -7.40 -4.22 -16.68
N LYS A 82 -6.25 -3.84 -16.09
CA LYS A 82 -6.22 -3.02 -14.88
C LYS A 82 -6.86 -1.64 -15.11
N GLN A 83 -6.56 -0.97 -16.22
CA GLN A 83 -7.20 0.30 -16.57
C GLN A 83 -8.72 0.17 -16.70
N GLU A 84 -9.19 -0.85 -17.43
CA GLU A 84 -10.62 -1.11 -17.59
C GLU A 84 -11.30 -1.44 -16.25
N MET A 85 -10.68 -2.31 -15.44
CA MET A 85 -11.12 -2.66 -14.09
C MET A 85 -11.30 -1.41 -13.23
N ILE A 86 -10.28 -0.55 -13.16
CA ILE A 86 -10.33 0.70 -12.37
C ILE A 86 -11.47 1.59 -12.87
N ARG A 87 -11.58 1.81 -14.18
CA ARG A 87 -12.64 2.64 -14.77
C ARG A 87 -14.03 2.14 -14.39
N LYS A 88 -14.32 0.85 -14.57
CA LYS A 88 -15.64 0.28 -14.26
C LYS A 88 -15.93 0.30 -12.76
N CYS A 89 -14.96 0.00 -11.91
CA CYS A 89 -15.15 0.06 -10.47
C CYS A 89 -15.40 1.50 -9.99
N CYS A 90 -14.67 2.50 -10.52
CA CYS A 90 -14.92 3.91 -10.22
C CYS A 90 -16.35 4.36 -10.62
N GLN A 91 -16.88 3.85 -11.74
CA GLN A 91 -18.27 4.12 -12.15
C GLN A 91 -19.31 3.52 -11.18
N ARG A 92 -18.96 2.44 -10.46
CA ARG A 92 -19.83 1.83 -9.44
C ARG A 92 -19.74 2.54 -8.08
N THR A 93 -18.62 3.19 -7.77
CA THR A 93 -18.42 3.90 -6.50
C THR A 93 -18.57 5.42 -6.60
N GLY A 94 -18.71 5.97 -7.81
CA GLY A 94 -18.88 7.41 -8.03
C GLY A 94 -17.62 8.24 -7.81
N GLY A 95 -16.42 7.63 -7.85
CA GLY A 95 -15.17 8.35 -7.59
C GLY A 95 -13.97 7.43 -7.41
N CYS A 96 -13.05 7.80 -6.52
CA CYS A 96 -11.85 7.03 -6.21
C CYS A 96 -12.20 5.62 -5.68
N ILE A 97 -11.67 4.56 -6.30
CA ILE A 97 -11.85 3.17 -5.86
C ILE A 97 -10.90 2.75 -4.72
N GLN A 98 -9.97 3.63 -4.32
CA GLN A 98 -9.09 3.52 -3.15
C GLN A 98 -8.02 2.42 -3.19
N ARG A 99 -8.30 1.26 -3.78
CA ARG A 99 -7.42 0.07 -3.77
C ARG A 99 -6.31 0.05 -4.83
N CYS A 100 -6.33 0.98 -5.79
CA CYS A 100 -5.37 1.02 -6.90
C CYS A 100 -3.94 1.30 -6.46
N MET A 101 -3.73 2.17 -5.47
CA MET A 101 -2.38 2.60 -5.08
C MET A 101 -1.55 1.47 -4.47
N GLY A 102 -2.15 0.55 -3.71
CA GLY A 102 -1.46 -0.66 -3.22
C GLY A 102 -1.03 -1.56 -4.38
N CYS A 103 -1.89 -1.74 -5.38
CA CYS A 103 -1.57 -2.48 -6.62
C CYS A 103 -0.41 -1.82 -7.39
N ASP A 104 -0.41 -0.49 -7.53
CA ASP A 104 0.67 0.25 -8.16
C ASP A 104 2.00 0.11 -7.38
N ALA A 105 1.94 0.19 -6.05
CA ALA A 105 3.11 0.06 -5.20
C ALA A 105 3.80 -1.31 -5.35
N ILE A 106 3.04 -2.41 -5.31
CA ILE A 106 3.62 -3.76 -5.49
C ILE A 106 4.20 -3.96 -6.89
N ASN A 107 3.60 -3.35 -7.93
CA ASN A 107 4.15 -3.41 -9.29
C ASN A 107 5.42 -2.56 -9.45
N GLY A 108 5.51 -1.41 -8.79
CA GLY A 108 6.74 -0.62 -8.77
C GLY A 108 7.85 -1.33 -8.00
N LEU A 109 7.52 -1.90 -6.84
CA LEU A 109 8.47 -2.63 -5.99
C LEU A 109 8.97 -3.92 -6.63
N SER A 110 8.16 -4.63 -7.43
CA SER A 110 8.63 -5.84 -8.12
C SER A 110 9.80 -5.56 -9.06
N VAL A 111 9.76 -4.42 -9.75
CA VAL A 111 10.84 -3.97 -10.64
C VAL A 111 12.01 -3.40 -9.83
N ALA A 112 11.74 -2.50 -8.88
CA ALA A 112 12.78 -1.80 -8.13
C ALA A 112 13.63 -2.75 -7.28
N THR A 113 13.00 -3.72 -6.60
CA THR A 113 13.72 -4.69 -5.77
C THR A 113 14.56 -5.65 -6.61
N PHE A 114 14.06 -6.08 -7.77
CA PHE A 114 14.82 -6.93 -8.69
C PHE A 114 16.06 -6.19 -9.22
N ALA A 115 15.89 -4.94 -9.67
CA ALA A 115 17.00 -4.12 -10.16
C ALA A 115 18.06 -3.88 -9.07
N ALA A 116 17.62 -3.57 -7.84
CA ALA A 116 18.53 -3.38 -6.71
C ALA A 116 19.36 -4.64 -6.41
N ASP A 117 18.74 -5.83 -6.41
CA ASP A 117 19.45 -7.09 -6.18
C ASP A 117 20.47 -7.39 -7.31
N GLN A 118 20.14 -7.07 -8.56
CA GLN A 118 21.08 -7.24 -9.69
C GLN A 118 22.30 -6.31 -9.58
N GLU A 119 22.11 -5.08 -9.12
CA GLU A 119 23.17 -4.06 -9.06
C GLU A 119 24.02 -4.17 -7.79
N PHE A 120 23.38 -4.41 -6.64
CA PHE A 120 24.01 -4.31 -5.32
C PHE A 120 24.18 -5.65 -4.61
N GLY A 121 23.68 -6.76 -5.17
CA GLY A 121 23.78 -8.09 -4.56
C GLY A 121 22.98 -8.21 -3.25
N THR A 122 21.93 -7.41 -3.10
CA THR A 122 20.99 -7.46 -1.98
C THR A 122 20.02 -8.65 -2.10
N ASP A 123 19.15 -8.81 -1.10
CA ASP A 123 18.12 -9.86 -1.03
C ASP A 123 16.69 -9.28 -0.98
N TYR A 124 16.50 -8.04 -1.45
CA TYR A 124 15.24 -7.32 -1.36
C TYR A 124 14.13 -7.97 -2.18
N HIS A 125 14.45 -8.50 -3.37
CA HIS A 125 13.46 -9.12 -4.24
C HIS A 125 12.94 -10.44 -3.66
N SER A 126 13.80 -11.20 -2.95
CA SER A 126 13.37 -12.40 -2.23
C SER A 126 12.37 -12.05 -1.12
N ARG A 127 12.69 -11.05 -0.29
CA ARG A 127 11.78 -10.55 0.76
C ARG A 127 10.45 -10.04 0.18
N PHE A 128 10.52 -9.28 -0.92
CA PHE A 128 9.35 -8.80 -1.63
C PHE A 128 8.50 -9.95 -2.18
N THR A 129 9.12 -10.99 -2.72
CA THR A 129 8.39 -12.15 -3.27
C THR A 129 7.64 -12.91 -2.18
N GLU A 130 8.24 -13.12 -1.02
CA GLU A 130 7.55 -13.74 0.12
C GLU A 130 6.41 -12.86 0.66
N TYR A 131 6.65 -11.56 0.77
CA TYR A 131 5.59 -10.59 1.09
C TYR A 131 4.43 -10.65 0.09
N LEU A 132 4.72 -10.68 -1.22
CA LEU A 132 3.72 -10.70 -2.27
C LEU A 132 2.88 -12.00 -2.26
N LYS A 133 3.48 -13.15 -1.94
CA LYS A 133 2.74 -14.41 -1.76
C LYS A 133 1.70 -14.27 -0.64
N GLU A 134 2.07 -13.69 0.49
CA GLU A 134 1.17 -13.45 1.61
C GLU A 134 0.08 -12.42 1.24
N PHE A 135 0.48 -11.31 0.61
CA PHE A 135 -0.40 -10.25 0.14
C PHE A 135 -1.49 -10.78 -0.80
N GLN A 136 -1.10 -11.64 -1.75
CA GLN A 136 -2.01 -12.31 -2.68
C GLN A 136 -2.88 -13.37 -2.00
N ASN A 137 -2.29 -14.20 -1.14
CA ASN A 137 -2.99 -15.30 -0.48
C ASN A 137 -4.09 -14.80 0.46
N ARG A 138 -3.85 -13.70 1.17
CA ARG A 138 -4.81 -13.06 2.07
C ARG A 138 -5.67 -11.99 1.42
N ASP A 139 -5.44 -11.68 0.15
CA ASP A 139 -6.21 -10.68 -0.61
C ASP A 139 -6.22 -9.32 0.11
N LEU A 140 -5.04 -8.88 0.56
CA LEU A 140 -4.87 -7.69 1.40
C LEU A 140 -5.18 -6.38 0.65
N VAL A 141 -5.46 -5.33 1.43
CA VAL A 141 -5.63 -3.95 1.01
C VAL A 141 -4.50 -3.13 1.60
N ALA A 142 -3.66 -2.53 0.75
CA ALA A 142 -2.55 -1.68 1.19
C ALA A 142 -2.70 -0.22 0.76
N ALA A 143 -2.33 0.68 1.68
CA ALA A 143 -2.12 2.09 1.38
C ALA A 143 -0.71 2.26 0.80
N CYS A 144 -0.56 2.94 -0.34
CA CYS A 144 0.77 3.41 -0.76
C CYS A 144 1.06 4.75 -0.08
N ALA A 145 1.97 4.74 0.88
CA ALA A 145 2.42 5.90 1.61
C ALA A 145 3.69 6.48 0.98
N GLN A 146 3.51 7.20 -0.14
CA GLN A 146 4.61 7.78 -0.92
C GLN A 146 4.95 9.21 -0.51
N THR A 147 3.96 10.10 -0.48
CA THR A 147 4.18 11.55 -0.31
C THR A 147 4.56 11.91 1.12
N ASP A 148 5.76 12.46 1.33
CA ASP A 148 6.17 13.02 2.62
C ASP A 148 5.50 14.37 2.94
N VAL A 149 5.68 14.89 4.16
CA VAL A 149 5.20 16.24 4.54
C VAL A 149 5.97 17.35 3.80
N LYS A 150 7.25 17.10 3.50
CA LYS A 150 8.17 17.86 2.63
C LYS A 150 8.70 19.21 3.12
N GLY A 151 8.23 19.76 4.24
CA GLY A 151 8.82 20.99 4.82
C GLY A 151 8.97 22.14 3.82
N ASP A 152 10.16 22.75 3.74
CA ASP A 152 10.47 23.74 2.70
C ASP A 152 10.63 23.03 1.35
N ARG A 153 9.75 23.35 0.39
CA ARG A 153 9.73 22.70 -0.93
C ARG A 153 10.94 23.06 -1.81
N SER A 154 11.67 24.12 -1.47
CA SER A 154 12.91 24.49 -2.16
C SER A 154 14.11 23.65 -1.74
N LYS A 155 14.02 22.97 -0.59
CA LYS A 155 15.09 22.18 0.03
C LYS A 155 14.92 20.68 -0.27
N ARG A 156 16.03 19.95 -0.35
CA ARG A 156 16.09 18.48 -0.36
C ARG A 156 15.87 17.91 1.05
N PRO A 157 15.62 16.59 1.20
CA PRO A 157 15.42 15.97 2.50
C PRO A 157 16.52 16.27 3.53
N HIS A 158 17.80 16.11 3.16
CA HIS A 158 18.93 16.37 4.07
C HIS A 158 19.14 17.85 4.42
N GLU A 159 18.54 18.77 3.66
CA GLU A 159 18.63 20.23 3.87
C GLU A 159 17.50 20.76 4.77
N GLN A 160 16.49 19.94 5.09
CA GLN A 160 15.37 20.38 5.93
C GLN A 160 15.84 20.70 7.35
N ASP A 161 15.31 21.78 7.92
CA ASP A 161 15.65 22.17 9.30
C ASP A 161 15.15 21.12 10.31
N ASP A 162 13.99 20.51 10.02
CA ASP A 162 13.51 19.30 10.71
C ASP A 162 13.74 18.08 9.79
N PRO A 163 14.65 17.15 10.16
CA PRO A 163 14.96 15.99 9.33
C PRO A 163 13.78 15.01 9.20
N ASP A 164 12.73 15.13 10.01
CA ASP A 164 11.55 14.25 9.98
C ASP A 164 10.45 14.75 9.02
N MET A 165 10.71 15.84 8.27
CA MET A 165 9.85 16.29 7.16
C MET A 165 9.74 15.26 6.03
N TYR A 166 10.65 14.28 6.02
CA TYR A 166 10.66 13.09 5.19
C TYR A 166 10.86 11.85 6.08
N VAL A 167 10.22 10.74 5.71
CA VAL A 167 10.47 9.47 6.41
C VAL A 167 11.89 9.01 6.18
N ARG A 168 12.61 8.71 7.26
CA ARG A 168 14.01 8.27 7.24
C ARG A 168 14.30 7.15 8.21
N VAL A 169 15.40 6.45 7.97
CA VAL A 169 15.99 5.51 8.91
C VAL A 169 16.72 6.29 10.01
N VAL A 170 16.36 6.06 11.26
CA VAL A 170 17.01 6.68 12.43
C VAL A 170 17.91 5.70 13.18
N GLU A 171 17.71 4.41 13.00
CA GLU A 171 18.54 3.37 13.60
C GLU A 171 18.56 2.12 12.70
N ARG A 172 19.71 1.48 12.59
CA ARG A 172 19.90 0.19 11.91
C ARG A 172 20.39 -0.83 12.92
N ARG A 173 19.70 -1.96 12.98
CA ARG A 173 19.97 -3.07 13.91
C ARG A 173 20.17 -4.35 13.11
N SER A 174 20.68 -5.39 13.78
CA SER A 174 20.83 -6.71 13.17
C SER A 174 19.50 -7.37 12.80
N ASP A 175 18.41 -6.98 13.48
CA ASP A 175 17.06 -7.52 13.31
C ASP A 175 16.10 -6.60 12.54
N GLY A 176 16.56 -5.42 12.10
CA GLY A 176 15.74 -4.50 11.32
C GLY A 176 16.18 -3.05 11.38
N ILE A 177 15.23 -2.16 11.10
CA ILE A 177 15.44 -0.70 11.10
C ILE A 177 14.38 -0.01 11.96
N ILE A 178 14.73 1.14 12.53
CA ILE A 178 13.76 2.09 13.08
C ILE A 178 13.65 3.26 12.13
N VAL A 179 12.41 3.63 11.81
CA VAL A 179 12.09 4.74 10.92
C VAL A 179 11.31 5.82 11.66
N ARG A 180 11.43 7.06 11.20
CA ARG A 180 10.73 8.21 11.76
C ARG A 180 10.40 9.22 10.66
N GLY A 181 9.25 9.88 10.80
CA GLY A 181 8.75 10.90 9.87
C GLY A 181 7.24 10.77 9.68
N ALA A 182 6.72 11.40 8.62
CA ALA A 182 5.31 11.33 8.29
C ALA A 182 5.05 11.34 6.78
N LYS A 183 4.02 10.61 6.36
CA LYS A 183 3.47 10.62 5.01
C LYS A 183 2.13 11.36 5.03
N ASN A 184 1.89 12.19 4.03
CA ASN A 184 0.74 13.09 3.96
C ASN A 184 -0.17 12.77 2.76
N CYS A 185 -1.46 13.01 2.92
CA CYS A 185 -2.50 12.77 1.92
C CYS A 185 -2.55 11.30 1.45
N ILE A 186 -2.38 10.35 2.38
CA ILE A 186 -2.41 8.92 2.07
C ILE A 186 -3.86 8.45 2.05
N THR A 187 -4.40 8.33 0.84
CA THR A 187 -5.72 7.76 0.61
C THR A 187 -5.86 6.45 1.36
N MET A 188 -7.05 6.24 1.93
CA MET A 188 -7.48 5.00 2.60
C MET A 188 -6.62 4.51 3.77
N ALA A 189 -5.57 5.20 4.23
CA ALA A 189 -4.68 4.70 5.30
C ALA A 189 -5.43 4.19 6.55
N SER A 190 -6.50 4.88 6.96
CA SER A 190 -7.33 4.52 8.12
C SER A 190 -8.12 3.22 7.96
N VAL A 191 -8.25 2.72 6.73
CA VAL A 191 -9.04 1.53 6.36
C VAL A 191 -8.19 0.52 5.56
N ALA A 192 -6.87 0.56 5.72
CA ALA A 192 -5.96 -0.42 5.11
C ALA A 192 -5.72 -1.62 6.04
N ASP A 193 -5.45 -2.80 5.48
CA ASP A 193 -4.79 -3.87 6.24
C ASP A 193 -3.31 -3.51 6.47
N GLU A 194 -2.65 -2.94 5.46
CA GLU A 194 -1.22 -2.62 5.48
C GLU A 194 -0.88 -1.24 4.90
N ILE A 195 0.32 -0.76 5.23
CA ILE A 195 0.91 0.46 4.66
C ILE A 195 2.22 0.06 3.98
N ILE A 196 2.30 0.33 2.68
CA ILE A 196 3.52 0.22 1.88
C ILE A 196 4.14 1.61 1.77
N VAL A 197 5.28 1.81 2.41
CA VAL A 197 6.03 3.06 2.40
C VAL A 197 7.07 3.02 1.28
N VAL A 198 7.13 4.10 0.50
CA VAL A 198 8.13 4.29 -0.57
C VAL A 198 8.66 5.74 -0.53
N PRO A 199 9.87 6.02 -1.05
CA PRO A 199 10.38 7.39 -1.13
C PRO A 199 9.57 8.23 -2.12
N THR A 200 9.42 9.53 -1.84
CA THR A 200 8.58 10.42 -2.69
C THR A 200 9.29 10.96 -3.93
N ARG A 201 10.61 10.85 -4.03
CA ARG A 201 11.43 11.46 -5.09
C ARG A 201 12.76 10.72 -5.27
N ALA A 202 13.46 11.03 -6.35
CA ALA A 202 14.85 10.61 -6.54
C ALA A 202 15.74 11.25 -5.46
N MET A 203 16.51 10.39 -4.78
CA MET A 203 17.41 10.72 -3.69
C MET A 203 18.85 10.82 -4.19
N THR A 204 19.65 11.68 -3.56
CA THR A 204 21.12 11.76 -3.75
C THR A 204 21.84 10.94 -2.67
N GLU A 205 23.17 10.86 -2.73
CA GLU A 205 23.97 10.20 -1.69
C GLU A 205 23.76 10.83 -0.31
N GLU A 206 23.62 12.16 -0.24
CA GLU A 206 23.33 12.88 1.00
C GLU A 206 21.92 12.57 1.53
N ASP A 207 21.01 12.12 0.66
CA ASP A 207 19.65 11.72 1.02
C ASP A 207 19.54 10.22 1.38
N ARG A 208 20.64 9.46 1.52
CA ARG A 208 20.62 7.99 1.66
C ARG A 208 19.74 7.44 2.78
N ASP A 209 19.61 8.15 3.90
CA ASP A 209 18.76 7.72 5.02
C ASP A 209 17.26 7.85 4.72
N TYR A 210 16.88 8.59 3.68
CA TYR A 210 15.51 8.77 3.19
C TYR A 210 15.16 7.78 2.06
N SER A 211 16.15 7.05 1.53
CA SER A 211 15.98 6.01 0.50
C SER A 211 15.50 4.70 1.11
N VAL A 212 14.29 4.70 1.68
CA VAL A 212 13.74 3.56 2.40
C VAL A 212 12.36 3.16 1.87
N ALA A 213 12.15 1.86 1.68
CA ALA A 213 10.86 1.26 1.33
C ALA A 213 10.60 0.01 2.18
N PHE A 214 9.37 -0.14 2.68
CA PHE A 214 8.96 -1.26 3.54
C PHE A 214 7.43 -1.38 3.57
N ALA A 215 6.93 -2.53 4.02
CA ALA A 215 5.52 -2.76 4.31
C ALA A 215 5.31 -3.11 5.79
N ILE A 216 4.23 -2.62 6.38
CA ILE A 216 3.85 -2.91 7.77
C ILE A 216 2.32 -3.03 7.92
N PRO A 217 1.81 -3.80 8.89
CA PRO A 217 0.41 -3.69 9.32
C PRO A 217 0.04 -2.26 9.66
N ALA A 218 -1.15 -1.81 9.25
CA ALA A 218 -1.57 -0.40 9.41
C ALA A 218 -1.77 0.03 10.88
N ASP A 219 -1.74 -0.90 11.83
CA ASP A 219 -1.84 -0.70 13.27
C ASP A 219 -0.55 -1.05 14.03
N THR A 220 0.58 -1.11 13.31
CA THR A 220 1.91 -1.30 13.89
C THR A 220 2.21 -0.26 14.97
N ASP A 221 2.84 -0.69 16.07
CA ASP A 221 3.13 0.18 17.21
C ASP A 221 4.01 1.37 16.78
N GLY A 222 3.60 2.58 17.17
CA GLY A 222 4.23 3.83 16.73
C GLY A 222 3.53 4.53 15.55
N VAL A 223 2.69 3.81 14.79
CA VAL A 223 1.90 4.41 13.69
C VAL A 223 0.66 5.11 14.24
N LYS A 224 0.45 6.36 13.82
CA LYS A 224 -0.78 7.15 14.08
C LYS A 224 -1.34 7.63 12.75
N ILE A 225 -2.66 7.53 12.59
CA ILE A 225 -3.40 7.90 11.38
C ILE A 225 -4.42 8.98 11.71
#